data_AF-A0A2D7SJF6-F1
#
_entry.id   AF-A0A2D7SJF6-F1
#
_cell.length_a   1.000
_cell.length_b   1.000
_cell.length_c   1.000
_cell.angle_alpha   90.00
_cell.angle_beta   90.00
_cell.angle_gamma   90.00
#
_symmetry.space_group_name_H-M   'P 1'
#
loop_
_entity.id
_entity.type
_entity.pdbx_description
1 polymer ?
#
loop_
_entity_poly.entity_id
_entity_poly.type
_entity_poly.pdbx_seq_one_letter_code
_entity_poly.pdbx_strand_id
1 'polypeptide(L)' 'MSRLHDMGGRYGDGPIPVPRNKNNQVENSEPTFKHEWHAKAWAITLAAGALGEWNLDVSRHYRECL' A
#
# COMPACT_ATOMS: atom_id res chain seq x y z
N MET A 1 4.76 -0.18 -21.25
CA MET A 1 3.87 -0.82 -20.26
C MET A 1 3.27 0.30 -19.44
N SER A 2 1.97 0.59 -19.52
CA SER A 2 1.35 1.62 -18.67
C SER A 2 0.21 1.01 -17.85
N ARG A 3 0.54 0.00 -17.04
CA ARG A 3 -0.39 -0.51 -16.04
C ARG A 3 -0.50 0.50 -14.90
N LEU A 4 -1.65 0.53 -14.20
CA LEU A 4 -1.94 1.56 -13.20
C LEU A 4 -0.98 1.52 -12.00
N HIS A 5 -0.42 0.37 -11.65
CA HIS A 5 0.51 0.25 -10.54
C HIS A 5 1.87 0.94 -10.79
N ASP A 6 2.25 1.16 -12.05
CA ASP A 6 3.50 1.83 -12.43
C ASP A 6 3.23 3.33 -12.60
N MET A 7 3.28 4.04 -11.47
CA MET A 7 2.93 5.46 -11.35
C MET A 7 4.11 6.41 -11.57
N GLY A 8 5.31 5.90 -11.85
CA GLY A 8 6.52 6.71 -12.03
C GLY A 8 6.36 7.75 -13.15
N GLY A 9 6.55 9.03 -12.82
CA GLY A 9 6.52 10.13 -13.80
C GLY A 9 5.13 10.51 -14.34
N ARG A 10 4.04 10.00 -13.73
CA ARG A 10 2.68 10.38 -14.12
C ARG A 10 2.26 11.71 -13.48
N TYR A 11 1.39 12.43 -14.16
CA TYR A 11 0.78 13.68 -13.70
C TYR A 11 -0.73 13.50 -13.52
N GLY A 12 -1.33 14.18 -12.55
CA GLY A 12 -2.79 14.28 -12.42
C GLY A 12 -3.39 13.85 -11.08
N ASP A 13 -2.63 13.25 -10.16
CA ASP A 13 -3.16 12.74 -8.88
C ASP A 13 -3.34 13.82 -7.78
N GLY A 14 -2.92 15.05 -8.09
CA GLY A 14 -3.01 16.18 -7.17
C GLY A 14 -1.96 16.18 -6.04
N PRO A 15 -2.09 17.10 -5.07
CA PRO A 15 -1.17 17.19 -3.94
C PRO A 15 -1.30 16.00 -2.99
N ILE A 16 -0.19 15.57 -2.39
CA ILE A 16 -0.19 14.52 -1.36
C ILE A 16 -0.84 15.10 -0.07
N PRO A 17 -1.94 14.51 0.44
CA PRO A 17 -2.70 15.06 1.56
C PRO A 17 -2.06 14.75 2.92
N VAL A 18 -0.81 15.17 3.13
CA VAL A 18 -0.12 14.99 4.41
C VAL A 18 -0.37 16.22 5.30
N PRO A 19 -0.97 16.07 6.50
CA PRO A 19 -1.12 17.17 7.43
C PRO A 19 0.25 17.73 7.85
N ARG A 20 0.41 19.05 7.70
CA ARG A 20 1.64 19.77 8.08
C ARG A 20 1.31 20.90 9.04
N ASN A 21 2.20 21.13 10.00
CA ASN A 21 2.08 22.25 10.93
C ASN A 21 2.62 23.57 10.35
N LYS A 22 2.52 24.65 11.14
CA LYS A 22 2.96 26.00 10.74
C LYS A 22 4.46 26.08 10.38
N ASN A 23 5.26 25.14 10.87
CA ASN A 23 6.69 25.03 10.60
C ASN A 23 6.99 24.04 9.45
N ASN A 24 5.98 23.64 8.68
CA ASN A 24 6.07 22.69 7.56
C ASN A 24 6.53 21.27 7.97
N GLN A 25 6.37 20.90 9.23
CA GLN A 25 6.66 19.55 9.72
C GLN A 25 5.42 18.67 9.57
N VAL A 26 5.64 17.39 9.26
CA VAL A 26 4.56 16.40 9.14
C VAL A 26 4.00 16.09 10.52
N GLU A 27 2.72 16.39 10.74
CA GLU A 27 1.97 16.00 11.94
C GLU A 27 1.04 14.85 11.57
N ASN A 28 1.61 13.65 11.36
CA ASN A 28 0.82 12.47 11.04
C ASN A 28 0.90 11.44 12.18
N SER A 29 -0.25 11.14 12.79
CA SER A 29 -0.44 10.07 13.77
C SER A 29 -1.38 8.99 13.22
N GLU A 30 -1.18 8.59 11.97
CA GLU A 30 -1.98 7.53 11.35
C GLU A 30 -1.73 6.18 12.06
N PRO A 31 -2.81 5.47 12.43
CA PRO A 31 -2.68 4.14 13.02
C PRO A 31 -2.19 3.13 11.96
N THR A 32 -1.40 2.15 12.38
CA THR A 32 -0.93 1.05 11.52
C THR A 32 -2.09 0.33 10.82
N PHE A 33 -3.21 0.13 11.52
CA PHE A 33 -4.44 -0.41 10.98
C PHE A 33 -5.59 0.54 11.26
N LYS A 34 -6.06 1.24 10.21
CA LYS A 34 -7.19 2.17 10.30
C LYS A 34 -8.53 1.49 10.52
N HIS A 35 -8.69 0.28 9.97
CA HIS A 35 -9.89 -0.53 10.12
C HIS A 35 -9.54 -1.89 10.72
N GLU A 36 -10.46 -2.46 11.50
CA GLU A 36 -10.25 -3.73 12.20
C GLU A 36 -9.85 -4.87 11.25
N TRP A 37 -10.39 -4.87 10.03
CA TRP A 37 -10.12 -5.93 9.06
C TRP A 37 -8.73 -5.85 8.41
N HIS A 38 -8.04 -4.71 8.47
CA HIS A 38 -6.71 -4.57 7.84
C HIS A 38 -5.71 -5.56 8.41
N ALA A 39 -5.70 -5.72 9.74
CA ALA A 39 -4.82 -6.65 10.42
C ALA A 39 -5.09 -8.10 9.98
N LYS A 40 -6.37 -8.46 9.82
CA LYS A 40 -6.79 -9.80 9.38
C LYS A 40 -6.38 -10.08 7.94
N ALA A 41 -6.61 -9.14 7.03
CA ALA A 41 -6.21 -9.29 5.62
C ALA A 41 -4.69 -9.44 5.47
N TRP A 42 -3.92 -8.66 6.24
CA TRP A 42 -2.46 -8.76 6.27
C TRP A 42 -1.99 -10.11 6.82
N ALA A 43 -2.56 -10.56 7.95
CA ALA A 43 -2.21 -11.84 8.56
C ALA A 43 -2.45 -13.04 7.62
N ILE A 44 -3.57 -13.05 6.87
CA ILE A 44 -3.88 -14.11 5.90
C ILE A 44 -2.85 -14.10 4.76
N THR A 45 -2.49 -12.92 4.25
CA THR A 45 -1.51 -12.78 3.16
C THR A 45 -0.14 -13.32 3.58
N LEU A 46 0.29 -13.02 4.81
CA LEU A 46 1.54 -13.53 5.38
C LEU A 46 1.51 -15.04 5.59
N ALA A 47 0.41 -15.57 6.14
CA ALA A 47 0.25 -17.00 6.37
C ALA A 47 0.30 -17.80 5.07
N ALA A 48 -0.35 -17.32 4.00
CA ALA A 48 -0.30 -17.97 2.69
C ALA A 48 1.13 -18.01 2.10
N GLY A 49 1.91 -16.94 2.31
CA GLY A 49 3.33 -16.93 1.94
C GLY A 49 4.17 -17.92 2.75
N ALA A 50 3.93 -18.03 4.06
CA ALA A 50 4.62 -18.98 4.93
C ALA A 50 4.26 -20.45 4.61
N LEU A 51 3.04 -20.70 4.17
CA LEU A 51 2.58 -22.02 3.71
C LEU A 51 3.07 -22.38 2.30
N GLY A 52 3.64 -21.42 1.56
CA GLY A 52 4.15 -21.65 0.21
C GLY A 52 3.08 -21.62 -0.89
N GLU A 53 1.86 -21.16 -0.58
CA GLU A 53 0.79 -21.01 -1.58
C GLU A 53 1.18 -20.05 -2.72
N TRP A 54 1.96 -19.02 -2.38
CA TRP A 54 2.63 -18.15 -3.34
C TRP A 54 3.86 -17.50 -2.73
N ASN A 55 4.86 -17.23 -3.57
CA ASN A 55 5.99 -16.39 -3.18
C ASN A 55 5.66 -14.89 -3.30
N LEU A 56 6.60 -14.05 -2.88
CA LEU A 56 6.39 -12.60 -2.86
C LEU A 56 6.24 -12.00 -4.25
N ASP A 57 6.92 -12.55 -5.26
CA ASP A 57 6.88 -12.06 -6.64
C ASP A 57 5.52 -12.35 -7.29
N VAL A 58 5.01 -13.56 -7.11
CA VAL A 58 3.66 -13.95 -7.56
C VAL A 58 2.60 -13.08 -6.88
N SER A 59 2.73 -12.85 -5.57
CA SER A 59 1.83 -11.96 -4.83
C SER A 59 1.81 -10.54 -5.40
N ARG A 60 2.97 -9.99 -5.80
CA ARG A 60 3.08 -8.67 -6.43
C ARG A 60 2.40 -8.66 -7.79
N HIS A 61 2.74 -9.64 -8.63
CA HIS A 61 2.20 -9.74 -9.98
C HIS A 61 0.67 -9.84 -10.01
N TYR A 62 0.05 -10.56 -9.08
CA TYR A 62 -1.41 -10.62 -9.01
C TYR A 62 -2.05 -9.25 -8.76
N ARG A 63 -1.46 -8.41 -7.90
CA ARG A 63 -1.94 -7.05 -7.65
C ARG A 63 -1.71 -6.12 -8.84
N GLU A 64 -0.64 -6.36 -9.59
CA GLU A 64 -0.31 -5.62 -10.81
C GLU A 64 -1.24 -5.92 -12.00
N CYS A 65 -2.02 -7.01 -11.91
CA CYS A 65 -2.97 -7.47 -12.92
C CYS A 65 -4.44 -7.12 -12.62
N LEU A 66 -4.71 -6.42 -11.52
CA LEU A 66 -6.01 -5.82 -11.21
C LEU A 66 -6.23 -4.55 -12.06
#